data_AF-A0A525JSD2-F1
#
_entry.id   AF-A0A525JSD2-F1
#
_cell.length_a   1.000
_cell.length_b   1.000
_cell.length_c   1.000
_cell.angle_alpha   90.00
_cell.angle_beta   90.00
_cell.angle_gamma   90.00
#
_symmetry.space_group_name_H-M   'P 1'
#
loop_
_entity.id
_entity.type
_entity.pdbx_description
1 polymer ?
#
loop_
_entity_poly.entity_id
_entity_poly.type
_entity_poly.pdbx_seq_one_letter_code
_entity_poly.pdbx_strand_id
1 'polypeptide(L)'
;MAELDFERRLERLFAELPELPDAVAFAERVERRLDRGWTARRWLIGAAGVVGGVIGASQLMVSNVFQRVETAEDSARFLSTSVSHLSTSADWMAALTSGGAVVWVAAGLAVIMMGFVLTRVIGEI
;
A
#
# COMPACT_ATOMS: atom_id res chain seq x y z
N MET A 1 -47.75 7.14 -46.71
CA MET A 1 -46.30 7.03 -47.04
C MET A 1 -45.46 8.17 -46.46
N ALA A 2 -46.04 9.35 -46.14
CA ALA A 2 -45.29 10.49 -45.57
C ALA A 2 -44.64 10.22 -44.19
N GLU A 3 -45.25 9.38 -43.35
CA GLU A 3 -44.71 9.03 -42.02
C GLU A 3 -43.36 8.29 -42.09
N LEU A 4 -43.21 7.35 -43.04
CA LEU A 4 -42.00 6.52 -43.19
C LEU A 4 -40.77 7.32 -43.64
N ASP A 5 -40.98 8.35 -44.47
CA ASP A 5 -39.89 9.24 -44.90
C ASP A 5 -39.51 10.25 -43.81
N PHE A 6 -40.45 10.60 -42.93
CA PHE A 6 -40.20 11.42 -41.75
C PHE A 6 -39.39 10.65 -40.70
N GLU A 7 -39.77 9.41 -40.41
CA GLU A 7 -39.03 8.52 -39.51
C GLU A 7 -37.61 8.25 -40.00
N ARG A 8 -37.42 7.95 -41.29
CA ARG A 8 -36.07 7.78 -41.86
C ARG A 8 -35.21 9.03 -41.79
N ARG A 9 -35.81 10.22 -41.96
CA ARG A 9 -35.09 11.49 -41.80
C ARG A 9 -34.69 11.72 -40.37
N LEU A 10 -35.57 11.46 -39.41
CA LEU A 10 -35.25 11.54 -37.98
C LEU A 10 -34.16 10.56 -37.59
N GLU A 11 -34.27 9.31 -38.01
CA GLU A 11 -33.27 8.28 -37.75
C GLU A 11 -31.90 8.69 -38.29
N ARG A 12 -31.85 9.32 -39.47
CA ARG A 12 -30.61 9.84 -40.05
C ARG A 12 -30.06 11.05 -39.28
N LEU A 13 -30.92 11.95 -38.81
CA LEU A 13 -30.56 13.13 -38.01
C LEU A 13 -30.05 12.78 -36.61
N PHE A 14 -30.52 11.66 -36.04
CA PHE A 14 -30.08 11.16 -34.73
C PHE A 14 -28.94 10.12 -34.83
N ALA A 15 -28.79 9.45 -35.97
CA ALA A 15 -27.66 8.53 -36.22
C ALA A 15 -26.35 9.29 -36.48
N GLU A 16 -26.44 10.51 -37.03
CA GLU A 16 -25.31 11.38 -37.25
C GLU A 16 -25.06 12.17 -35.96
N LEU A 17 -24.13 11.69 -35.13
CA LEU A 17 -23.77 12.33 -33.86
C LEU A 17 -23.36 13.77 -34.18
N PRO A 18 -24.05 14.80 -33.65
CA PRO A 18 -23.69 16.18 -33.93
C PRO A 18 -22.23 16.42 -33.54
N GLU A 19 -21.39 16.82 -34.50
CA GLU A 19 -20.00 17.19 -34.21
C GLU A 19 -20.02 18.47 -33.38
N LEU A 20 -19.87 18.29 -32.07
CA LEU A 20 -19.70 19.39 -31.13
C LEU A 20 -18.33 20.01 -31.41
N PRO A 21 -18.25 21.29 -31.83
CA PRO A 21 -17.00 21.93 -32.23
C PRO A 21 -15.98 22.02 -31.09
N ASP A 22 -16.42 21.86 -29.84
CA ASP A 22 -15.63 21.86 -28.62
C ASP A 22 -15.46 20.45 -28.00
N ALA A 23 -15.86 19.38 -28.69
CA ALA A 23 -15.79 18.00 -28.18
C ALA A 23 -14.38 17.62 -27.71
N VAL A 24 -13.34 18.00 -28.46
CA VAL A 24 -11.93 17.73 -28.13
C VAL A 24 -11.52 18.50 -26.87
N ALA A 25 -11.87 19.79 -26.81
CA ALA A 25 -11.55 20.63 -25.65
C ALA A 25 -12.31 20.19 -24.37
N PHE A 26 -13.53 19.68 -24.53
CA PHE A 26 -14.29 19.06 -23.45
C PHE A 26 -13.63 17.77 -22.97
N ALA A 27 -13.27 16.87 -23.89
CA ALA A 27 -12.61 15.61 -23.58
C ALA A 27 -11.30 15.84 -22.80
N GLU A 28 -10.39 16.69 -23.30
CA GLU A 28 -9.14 17.03 -22.61
C GLU A 28 -9.37 17.59 -21.20
N ARG A 29 -10.45 18.35 -21.00
CA ARG A 29 -10.75 18.95 -19.71
C ARG A 29 -11.30 17.91 -18.73
N VAL A 30 -12.10 16.95 -19.22
CA VAL A 30 -12.60 15.80 -18.44
C VAL A 30 -11.44 14.88 -18.07
N GLU A 31 -10.60 14.51 -19.03
CA GLU A 31 -9.45 13.62 -18.85
C GLU A 31 -8.50 14.18 -17.79
N ARG A 32 -8.12 15.46 -17.91
CA ARG A 32 -7.28 16.14 -16.91
C ARG A 32 -7.89 16.19 -15.51
N ARG A 33 -9.22 16.24 -15.38
CA ARG A 33 -9.90 16.21 -14.07
C ARG A 33 -9.95 14.80 -13.51
N LEU A 34 -10.21 13.82 -14.38
CA LEU A 34 -10.27 12.42 -14.03
C LEU A 34 -8.92 11.91 -13.56
N ASP A 35 -7.84 12.23 -14.28
CA ASP A 35 -6.46 11.86 -13.90
C ASP A 35 -6.08 12.44 -12.54
N ARG A 36 -6.42 13.70 -12.28
CA ARG A 36 -6.17 14.33 -10.97
C ARG A 36 -6.94 13.64 -9.85
N GLY A 37 -8.23 13.35 -10.07
CA GLY A 37 -9.05 12.66 -9.08
C GLY A 37 -8.59 11.22 -8.81
N TRP A 38 -8.24 10.50 -9.88
CA TRP A 38 -7.73 9.14 -9.83
C TRP A 38 -6.39 9.07 -9.10
N THR A 39 -5.45 9.95 -9.46
CA THR A 39 -4.13 10.05 -8.84
C THR A 39 -4.27 10.39 -7.36
N ALA A 40 -5.05 11.41 -7.00
CA ALA A 40 -5.27 11.79 -5.60
C ALA A 40 -5.84 10.63 -4.77
N ARG A 41 -6.83 9.89 -5.30
CA ARG A 41 -7.41 8.73 -4.60
C ARG A 41 -6.40 7.60 -4.44
N ARG A 42 -5.58 7.32 -5.46
CA ARG A 42 -4.53 6.30 -5.40
C ARG A 42 -3.48 6.65 -4.34
N TRP A 43 -3.07 7.91 -4.25
CA TRP A 43 -2.18 8.39 -3.20
C TRP A 43 -2.78 8.28 -1.81
N LEU A 44 -4.04 8.66 -1.64
CA LEU A 44 -4.74 8.59 -0.36
C LEU A 44 -4.84 7.15 0.15
N ILE A 45 -5.24 6.22 -0.72
CA ILE A 45 -5.35 4.79 -0.38
C ILE A 45 -3.96 4.22 -0.08
N GLY A 46 -2.94 4.58 -0.88
CA GLY A 46 -1.56 4.15 -0.65
C GLY A 46 -1.03 4.64 0.70
N ALA A 47 -1.19 5.93 1.01
CA ALA A 47 -0.77 6.52 2.27
C ALA A 47 -1.50 5.89 3.47
N ALA A 48 -2.82 5.71 3.36
CA ALA A 48 -3.61 5.05 4.40
C ALA A 48 -3.16 3.61 4.64
N GLY A 49 -2.83 2.87 3.58
CA GLY A 49 -2.28 1.51 3.67
C GLY A 49 -0.93 1.46 4.37
N VAL A 50 -0.02 2.39 4.05
CA VAL A 50 1.29 2.48 4.72
C VAL A 50 1.12 2.81 6.20
N VAL A 51 0.31 3.80 6.54
CA VAL A 51 0.05 4.18 7.94
C VAL A 51 -0.59 3.02 8.72
N GLY A 52 -1.62 2.38 8.15
CA GLY A 52 -2.26 1.22 8.75
C GLY A 52 -1.30 0.04 8.92
N GLY A 53 -0.42 -0.21 7.95
CA GLY A 53 0.61 -1.25 8.01
C GLY A 53 1.62 -1.01 9.13
N VAL A 54 2.10 0.22 9.31
CA VAL A 54 3.02 0.59 10.40
C VAL A 54 2.34 0.43 11.76
N ILE A 55 1.09 0.87 11.90
CA ILE A 55 0.34 0.73 13.15
C ILE A 55 0.08 -0.75 13.47
N GLY A 56 -0.38 -1.54 12.49
CA GLY A 56 -0.62 -2.97 12.67
C GLY A 56 0.65 -3.75 13.02
N ALA A 57 1.75 -3.48 12.32
CA ALA A 57 3.05 -4.10 12.60
C ALA A 57 3.55 -3.77 14.01
N SER A 58 3.42 -2.50 14.43
CA SER A 58 3.83 -2.09 15.78
C SER A 58 2.96 -2.74 16.87
N GLN A 59 1.65 -2.89 16.65
CA GLN A 59 0.76 -3.60 17.58
C GLN A 59 1.11 -5.08 17.72
N LEU A 60 1.41 -5.78 16.61
CA LEU A 60 1.84 -7.18 16.65
C LEU A 60 3.18 -7.36 17.38
N MET A 61 4.09 -6.39 17.27
CA MET A 61 5.34 -6.41 18.01
C MET A 61 5.11 -6.22 19.51
N VAL A 62 4.27 -5.25 19.88
CA VAL A 62 3.95 -4.96 21.29
C VAL A 62 3.24 -6.15 21.95
N SER A 63 2.26 -6.77 21.29
CA SER A 63 1.55 -7.95 21.87
C SER A 63 2.47 -9.15 22.07
N ASN A 64 3.37 -9.42 21.11
CA ASN A 64 4.38 -10.47 21.25
C ASN A 64 5.38 -10.17 22.37
N VAL A 65 5.70 -8.89 22.62
CA VAL A 65 6.59 -8.50 23.72
C VAL A 65 5.88 -8.63 25.07
N PHE A 66 4.62 -8.21 25.22
CA PHE A 66 3.87 -8.36 26.48
C PHE A 66 3.66 -9.83 26.86
N GLN A 67 3.27 -10.67 25.91
CA GLN A 67 3.09 -12.11 26.14
C GLN A 67 4.44 -12.82 26.44
N ARG A 68 5.53 -12.32 25.86
CA ARG A 68 6.90 -12.77 26.19
C ARG A 68 7.38 -12.25 27.54
N VAL A 69 6.96 -11.08 28.01
CA VAL A 69 7.34 -10.55 29.34
C VAL A 69 6.66 -11.37 30.44
N GLU A 70 5.38 -11.70 30.27
CA GLU A 70 4.63 -12.54 31.24
C GLU A 70 5.19 -13.97 31.32
N THR A 71 5.56 -14.56 30.18
CA THR A 71 6.24 -15.87 30.14
C THR A 71 7.73 -15.80 30.50
N ALA A 72 8.37 -14.64 30.34
CA ALA A 72 9.75 -14.41 30.74
C ALA A 72 9.90 -14.20 32.25
N GLU A 73 8.89 -13.76 33.00
CA GLU A 73 8.97 -13.74 34.46
C GLU A 73 9.08 -15.17 35.04
N ASP A 74 8.29 -16.11 34.51
CA ASP A 74 8.35 -17.53 34.88
C ASP A 74 9.59 -18.23 34.31
N SER A 75 9.97 -17.90 33.07
CA SER A 75 11.16 -18.47 32.42
C SER A 75 12.46 -17.87 32.95
N ALA A 76 12.51 -16.62 33.43
CA ALA A 76 13.72 -16.00 33.98
C ALA A 76 14.15 -16.66 35.30
N ARG A 77 13.19 -17.16 36.10
CA ARG A 77 13.49 -17.93 37.32
C ARG A 77 14.10 -19.31 36.98
N PHE A 78 13.61 -19.97 35.93
CA PHE A 78 14.16 -21.25 35.47
C PHE A 78 15.43 -21.13 34.61
N LEU A 79 15.56 -20.06 33.83
CA LEU A 79 16.70 -19.78 32.96
C LEU A 79 17.88 -19.17 33.73
N SER A 80 17.67 -18.31 34.74
CA SER A 80 18.78 -17.87 35.61
C SER A 80 19.50 -19.03 36.30
N THR A 81 18.74 -20.10 36.60
CA THR A 81 19.27 -21.34 37.18
C THR A 81 20.02 -22.21 36.14
N SER A 82 19.73 -22.05 34.84
CA SER A 82 20.31 -22.87 33.75
C SER A 82 21.38 -22.16 32.92
N VAL A 83 21.32 -20.83 32.81
CA VAL A 83 22.19 -19.96 31.99
C VAL A 83 23.55 -19.70 32.66
N SER A 84 23.63 -19.81 33.99
CA SER A 84 24.90 -19.73 34.73
C SER A 84 25.93 -20.77 34.28
N HIS A 85 25.53 -21.79 33.52
CA HIS A 85 26.40 -22.88 33.07
C HIS A 85 26.82 -22.83 31.58
N LEU A 86 26.27 -21.96 30.72
CA LEU A 86 26.49 -22.05 29.26
C LEU A 86 26.81 -20.72 28.54
N SER A 87 26.85 -19.58 29.24
CA SER A 87 26.72 -18.25 28.61
C SER A 87 27.95 -17.64 27.92
N THR A 88 29.14 -18.25 27.93
CA THR A 88 30.34 -17.50 27.53
C THR A 88 30.70 -17.53 26.03
N SER A 89 30.13 -18.39 25.18
CA SER A 89 30.65 -18.56 23.80
C SER A 89 29.65 -18.49 22.63
N ALA A 90 28.34 -18.47 22.85
CA ALA A 90 27.34 -18.47 21.76
C ALA A 90 26.67 -17.11 21.48
N ASP A 91 26.98 -16.09 22.28
CA ASP A 91 26.15 -14.88 22.43
C ASP A 91 26.21 -13.92 21.22
N TRP A 92 27.32 -13.88 20.49
CA TRP A 92 27.52 -12.87 19.44
C TRP A 92 26.90 -13.24 18.08
N MET A 93 26.78 -14.52 17.74
CA MET A 93 26.15 -14.96 16.48
C MET A 93 24.64 -15.09 16.62
N ALA A 94 24.16 -15.54 17.78
CA ALA A 94 22.73 -15.66 18.04
C ALA A 94 22.04 -14.29 18.07
N ALA A 95 22.68 -13.25 18.61
CA ALA A 95 22.15 -11.88 18.68
C ALA A 95 21.89 -11.24 17.30
N LEU A 96 22.64 -11.62 16.27
CA LEU A 96 22.43 -11.12 14.89
C LEU A 96 21.22 -11.79 14.22
N THR A 97 20.94 -13.05 14.55
CA THR A 97 19.85 -13.84 13.96
C THR A 97 18.61 -13.94 14.86
N SER A 98 18.64 -13.47 16.10
CA SER A 98 17.52 -13.57 17.05
C SER A 98 16.42 -12.56 16.71
N GLY A 99 15.66 -12.86 15.66
CA GLY A 99 14.23 -12.60 15.47
C GLY A 99 13.76 -11.16 15.27
N GLY A 100 14.25 -10.19 16.05
CA GLY A 100 13.73 -8.82 16.03
C GLY A 100 14.40 -7.93 14.98
N ALA A 101 15.73 -7.94 14.93
CA ALA A 101 16.50 -7.06 14.05
C ALA A 101 16.29 -7.39 12.56
N VAL A 102 16.23 -8.67 12.20
CA VAL A 102 15.99 -9.12 10.82
C VAL A 102 14.61 -8.67 10.31
N VAL A 103 13.59 -8.68 11.17
CA VAL A 103 12.23 -8.21 10.82
C VAL A 103 12.23 -6.71 10.57
N TRP A 104 12.91 -5.93 11.41
CA TRP A 104 13.03 -4.48 11.21
C TRP A 104 13.84 -4.12 9.96
N VAL A 105 14.93 -4.86 9.69
CA VAL A 105 15.74 -4.67 8.48
C VAL A 105 14.91 -5.03 7.23
N ALA A 106 14.20 -6.16 7.23
CA ALA A 106 13.34 -6.56 6.13
C ALA A 106 12.19 -5.56 5.90
N ALA A 107 11.56 -5.08 6.98
CA ALA A 107 10.53 -4.05 6.91
C ALA A 107 11.07 -2.72 6.37
N GLY A 108 12.24 -2.29 6.83
CA GLY A 108 12.92 -1.10 6.31
C GLY A 108 13.23 -1.22 4.81
N LEU A 109 13.72 -2.38 4.37
CA LEU A 109 14.00 -2.66 2.97
C LEU A 109 12.74 -2.67 2.11
N ALA A 110 11.64 -3.22 2.63
CA ALA A 110 10.34 -3.21 1.95
C ALA A 110 9.79 -1.79 1.77
N VAL A 111 9.92 -0.92 2.79
CA VAL A 111 9.52 0.50 2.70
C VAL A 111 10.36 1.25 1.67
N ILE A 112 11.68 1.03 1.65
CA ILE A 112 12.58 1.65 0.66
C ILE A 112 12.20 1.21 -0.77
N MET A 113 11.95 -0.08 -0.98
CA MET A 113 11.50 -0.63 -2.26
C MET A 113 10.15 -0.03 -2.69
N MET A 114 9.20 0.10 -1.76
CA MET A 114 7.90 0.73 -2.00
C MET A 114 8.07 2.20 -2.44
N GLY A 115 8.94 2.95 -1.76
CA GLY A 115 9.30 4.33 -2.11
C GLY A 115 9.92 4.46 -3.50
N PHE A 116 10.84 3.56 -3.86
CA PHE A 116 11.45 3.52 -5.19
C PHE A 116 10.41 3.28 -6.29
N VAL A 117 9.52 2.31 -6.10
CA VAL A 117 8.43 2.02 -7.04
C VAL A 117 7.50 3.23 -7.20
N LEU A 118 7.12 3.87 -6.09
CA LEU A 118 6.30 5.09 -6.11
C LEU A 118 6.98 6.24 -6.88
N THR A 119 8.26 6.48 -6.61
CA THR A 119 9.03 7.55 -7.27
C THR A 119 9.15 7.30 -8.78
N ARG A 120 9.32 6.04 -9.16
CA ARG A 120 9.41 5.64 -10.57
C ARG A 120 8.08 5.82 -11.31
N VAL A 121 6.97 5.43 -10.69
CA VAL A 121 5.63 5.62 -11.27
C VAL A 121 5.32 7.10 -11.46
N ILE A 122 5.76 7.99 -10.56
CA ILE A 122 5.60 9.45 -10.73
C ILE A 122 6.46 9.97 -11.90
N GLY A 123 7.67 9.46 -12.09
CA GLY A 123 8.54 9.90 -13.18
C GLY A 123 8.12 9.42 -14.56
N GLU A 124 7.27 8.38 -14.63
CA GLU A 124 6.74 7.82 -15.88
C GLU A 124 5.35 8.39 -16.27
N ILE A 125 4.70 9.17 -15.39
CA ILE A 125 3.44 9.88 -15.64
C ILE A 125 3.74 11.35 -15.93
#